data_AF-A0A973XPT7-F1
#
_entry.id   AF-A0A973XPT7-F1
#
_cell.length_a   1.000
_cell.length_b   1.000
_cell.length_c   1.000
_cell.angle_alpha   90.00
_cell.angle_beta   90.00
_cell.angle_gamma   90.00
#
_symmetry.space_group_name_H-M   'P 1'
#
loop_
_entity.id
_entity.type
_entity.pdbx_description
1 polymer ?
#
loop_
_entity_poly.entity_id
_entity_poly.type
_entity_poly.pdbx_seq_one_letter_code
_entity_poly.pdbx_strand_id
1 'polypeptide(L)' 'MPTVRDLGSGVMAQGVLSRGLIGGHWSNQNASSADDFRAHSPRFQGDIFDRNLALVEALRGIAQAQMPMLDSER' A
#
# COMPACT_ATOMS: atom_id res chain seq x y z
N MET A 1 -18.82 -2.55 7.77
CA MET A 1 -19.97 -2.96 6.95
C MET A 1 -21.08 -3.44 7.88
N PRO A 2 -22.17 -2.66 8.05
CA PRO A 2 -23.26 -3.00 8.97
C PRO A 2 -23.88 -4.38 8.69
N THR A 3 -24.26 -4.63 7.44
CA THR A 3 -24.90 -5.89 7.01
C THR A 3 -24.10 -7.15 7.37
N VAL A 4 -22.77 -7.12 7.24
CA VAL A 4 -21.93 -8.28 7.57
C VAL A 4 -21.88 -8.54 9.08
N ARG A 5 -21.91 -7.47 9.88
CA ARG A 5 -21.96 -7.55 11.35
C ARG A 5 -23.31 -8.09 11.82
N ASP A 6 -24.39 -7.63 11.21
CA ASP A 6 -25.75 -8.04 11.55
C ASP A 6 -26.03 -9.51 11.22
N LEU A 7 -25.37 -10.05 10.18
CA LEU A 7 -25.47 -11.45 9.74
C LEU A 7 -24.50 -12.41 10.45
N GLY A 8 -23.66 -11.92 11.38
CA GLY A 8 -22.65 -12.74 12.06
C GLY A 8 -21.61 -13.36 11.12
N SER A 9 -21.42 -12.79 9.93
CA SER A 9 -20.53 -13.31 8.88
C SER A 9 -19.15 -12.66 8.93
N GLY A 10 -18.12 -13.37 8.47
CA GLY A 10 -16.75 -12.84 8.34
C GLY A 10 -16.55 -12.02 7.05
N VAL A 11 -15.54 -11.14 7.04
CA VAL A 11 -15.08 -10.45 5.82
C VAL A 11 -13.67 -10.92 5.48
N MET A 12 -13.48 -11.41 4.27
CA MET A 12 -12.15 -11.65 3.70
C MET A 12 -11.80 -10.52 2.73
N ALA A 13 -10.79 -9.73 3.07
CA ALA A 13 -10.34 -8.62 2.23
C ALA A 13 -9.32 -9.09 1.19
N GLN A 14 -9.63 -8.88 -0.10
CA GLN A 14 -8.72 -9.15 -1.21
C GLN A 14 -8.07 -7.86 -1.69
N GLY A 15 -6.79 -7.92 -2.06
CA GLY A 15 -6.09 -6.76 -2.63
C GLY A 15 -5.66 -5.70 -1.61
N VAL A 16 -5.49 -6.10 -0.34
CA VAL A 16 -5.16 -5.20 0.78
C VAL A 16 -3.91 -4.34 0.56
N LEU A 17 -2.93 -4.83 -0.23
CA LEU A 17 -1.71 -4.08 -0.56
C LEU A 17 -1.85 -3.18 -1.80
N SER A 18 -3.05 -2.98 -2.35
CA SER A 18 -3.27 -2.17 -3.55
C SER A 18 -2.32 -2.54 -4.70
N ARG A 19 -2.24 -3.83 -5.04
CA ARG A 19 -1.30 -4.39 -6.05
C ARG A 19 0.18 -4.11 -5.75
N GLY A 20 0.52 -3.98 -4.47
CA GLY A 20 1.88 -3.77 -3.98
C GLY A 20 2.22 -2.32 -3.66
N LEU A 21 1.36 -1.36 -4.01
CA LEU A 21 1.63 0.08 -3.85
C LEU A 21 2.01 0.47 -2.42
N ILE A 22 1.26 -0.01 -1.42
CA ILE A 22 1.54 0.30 -0.01
C ILE A 22 2.54 -0.66 0.63
N GLY A 23 3.14 -1.56 -0.14
CA GLY A 23 4.16 -2.51 0.32
C GLY A 23 5.56 -1.89 0.44
N GLY A 24 5.72 -0.60 0.13
CA GLY A 24 6.95 0.16 0.39
C GLY A 24 8.11 -0.06 -0.58
N HIS A 25 7.91 -0.81 -1.69
CA HIS A 25 8.94 -1.06 -2.71
C HIS A 25 8.85 -0.15 -3.93
N TRP A 26 7.79 0.66 -4.05
CA TRP A 26 7.61 1.57 -5.20
C TRP A 26 8.35 2.89 -4.99
N SER A 27 8.86 3.44 -6.08
CA SER A 27 9.56 4.71 -6.19
C SER A 27 9.45 5.22 -7.62
N ASN A 28 9.79 6.48 -7.86
CA ASN A 28 9.85 7.03 -9.22
C ASN A 28 10.93 6.37 -10.10
N GLN A 29 11.91 5.68 -9.51
CA GLN A 29 12.96 4.98 -10.26
C GLN A 29 12.53 3.59 -10.75
N ASN A 30 11.47 3.02 -10.18
CA ASN A 30 10.98 1.68 -10.51
C ASN A 30 9.47 1.67 -10.78
N ALA A 31 9.00 2.71 -11.45
CA ALA A 31 7.65 2.75 -12.00
C ALA A 31 7.38 1.55 -12.94
N SER A 32 6.10 1.27 -13.15
CA SER A 32 5.65 0.08 -13.86
C SER A 32 6.10 0.10 -15.32
N SER A 33 6.56 -1.04 -15.85
CA SER A 33 6.90 -1.16 -17.26
C SER A 33 5.64 -1.11 -18.13
N ALA A 34 5.78 -0.75 -19.41
CA ALA A 34 4.63 -0.65 -20.32
C ALA A 34 3.84 -1.97 -20.47
N ASP A 35 4.52 -3.12 -20.33
CA ASP A 35 3.90 -4.45 -20.42
C ASP A 35 3.19 -4.89 -19.13
N ASP A 36 3.35 -4.14 -18.03
CA ASP A 36 2.65 -4.40 -16.78
C ASP A 36 1.29 -3.69 -16.80
N PHE A 37 0.22 -4.46 -16.52
CA PHE A 37 -1.15 -3.94 -16.52
C PHE A 37 -1.32 -2.73 -15.57
N ARG A 38 -0.49 -2.61 -14.53
CA ARG A 38 -0.52 -1.47 -13.60
C ARG A 38 -0.17 -0.15 -14.29
N ALA A 39 0.60 -0.16 -15.38
CA ALA A 39 0.88 1.02 -16.19
C ALA A 39 -0.38 1.65 -16.78
N HIS A 40 -1.50 0.92 -16.88
CA HIS A 40 -2.79 1.42 -17.36
C HIS A 40 -3.72 1.91 -16.22
N SER A 41 -3.30 1.75 -14.97
CA SER A 41 -4.08 2.19 -13.81
C SER A 41 -3.69 3.62 -13.42
N PRO A 42 -4.66 4.55 -13.31
CA PRO A 42 -4.36 5.93 -12.90
C PRO A 42 -3.59 6.04 -11.58
N ARG A 43 -3.72 5.05 -10.69
CA ARG A 43 -3.03 5.01 -9.39
C ARG A 43 -1.50 4.92 -9.51
N PHE A 44 -0.99 4.50 -10.67
CA PHE A 44 0.43 4.29 -10.97
C PHE A 44 0.94 5.23 -12.07
N GLN A 45 0.27 6.36 -12.32
CA GLN A 45 0.64 7.31 -13.38
C GLN A 45 0.79 8.74 -12.86
N GLY A 46 1.83 9.43 -13.33
CA GLY A 46 2.05 10.87 -13.15
C GLY A 46 1.84 11.37 -11.72
N ASP A 47 1.21 12.54 -11.60
CA ASP A 47 0.96 13.22 -10.32
C ASP A 47 0.17 12.37 -9.31
N ILE A 48 -0.68 11.46 -9.78
CA ILE A 48 -1.42 10.55 -8.89
C ILE A 48 -0.45 9.55 -8.24
N PHE A 49 0.53 9.05 -9.00
CA PHE A 49 1.55 8.15 -8.46
C PHE A 49 2.41 8.86 -7.42
N ASP A 50 2.90 10.06 -7.72
CA ASP A 50 3.69 10.87 -6.77
C ASP A 50 2.93 11.13 -5.47
N ARG A 51 1.65 11.50 -5.58
CA ARG A 51 0.78 11.71 -4.42
C ARG A 51 0.61 10.43 -3.60
N ASN A 52 0.45 9.28 -4.26
CA ASN A 52 0.34 8.00 -3.55
C ASN A 52 1.65 7.62 -2.87
N LEU A 53 2.82 7.87 -3.48
CA LEU A 53 4.11 7.64 -2.85
C LEU A 53 4.29 8.51 -1.59
N ALA A 54 3.87 9.77 -1.63
CA ALA A 54 3.88 10.63 -0.45
C ALA A 54 3.02 10.07 0.70
N LEU A 55 1.86 9.49 0.38
CA LEU A 55 1.02 8.81 1.38
C LEU A 55 1.67 7.54 1.93
N VAL A 56 2.34 6.76 1.07
CA VAL A 56 3.08 5.56 1.49
C VAL A 56 4.21 5.92 2.45
N GLU A 57 4.93 7.01 2.21
CA GLU A 57 5.97 7.48 3.13
C GLU A 57 5.41 7.99 4.46
N ALA A 58 4.24 8.65 4.46
CA ALA A 58 3.55 8.98 5.71
C ALA A 58 3.17 7.71 6.50
N LEU A 59 2.67 6.67 5.82
CA LEU A 59 2.37 5.37 6.44
C LEU A 59 3.63 4.70 6.99
N ARG A 60 4.78 4.83 6.31
CA ARG A 60 6.07 4.32 6.80
C ARG A 60 6.47 4.95 8.13
N GLY A 61 6.29 6.26 8.28
CA GLY A 61 6.53 6.95 9.56
C GLY A 61 5.66 6.40 10.70
N ILE A 62 4.38 6.15 10.43
CA ILE A 62 3.47 5.52 11.40
C ILE A 62 3.92 4.10 11.74
N ALA A 63 4.28 3.30 10.74
CA ALA A 63 4.74 1.93 10.94
C ALA A 63 6.01 1.89 11.80
N GLN A 64 6.96 2.81 11.59
CA GLN A 64 8.15 2.94 12.42
C GLN A 64 7.81 3.31 13.87
N ALA A 65 6.87 4.23 14.08
CA ALA A 65 6.42 4.61 15.43
C ALA A 65 5.69 3.47 16.16
N GLN A 66 5.08 2.53 15.42
CA GLN A 66 4.38 1.38 15.98
C GLN A 66 5.26 0.13 16.10
N MET A 67 6.44 0.11 15.46
CA MET A 67 7.39 -0.98 15.68
C MET A 67 7.99 -0.81 17.08
N PRO A 68 7.74 -1.74 18.02
CA PRO A 68 8.53 -1.77 19.25
C PRO A 68 10.01 -1.90 18.86
N MET A 69 10.91 -1.25 19.61
CA MET A 69 12.36 -1.46 19.49
C MET A 69 12.62 -2.97 19.59
N LEU A 70 12.73 -3.63 18.43
CA LEU A 70 13.38 -4.91 18.32
C LEU A 70 14.86 -4.57 18.40
N ASP A 71 15.35 -4.62 19.64
CA ASP A 71 16.72 -4.32 20.01
C ASP A 71 17.70 -4.99 19.03
N SER A 72 18.53 -4.13 18.43
CA SER A 72 19.99 -4.20 18.41
C SER A 72 20.66 -5.57 18.67
N GLU A 73 20.31 -6.65 17.97
CA GLU A 73 21.20 -7.81 17.77
C GLU A 73 20.97 -8.44 16.39
N ARG A 74 21.63 -7.88 15.37
CA ARG A 74 22.30 -8.60 14.26
C ARG A 74 23.36 -7.71 13.64
#